data_AF-B5H4W7-F1
#
_entry.id   AF-B5H4W7-F1
#
_cell.length_a   1.000
_cell.length_b   1.000
_cell.length_c   1.000
_cell.angle_alpha   90.00
_cell.angle_beta   90.00
_cell.angle_gamma   90.00
#
_symmetry.space_group_name_H-M   'P 1'
#
loop_
_entity.id
_entity.type
_entity.pdbx_description
1 polymer ?
#
loop_
_entity_poly.entity_id
_entity_poly.type
_entity_poly.pdbx_seq_one_letter_code
_entity_poly.pdbx_strand_id
1 'polypeptide(L)'
;MPADGSVARMNDHDGVYTGNAGKDAALDRGWLLGHFKDAGDVRHTEAVEIKWGVHPRGDERALWVRGDRRTALLVLISGRFRVRLPGRDVLLAEQGDYAVWGRGVDHSWVAEEDSVVLTVRWPSVPGYAVPDGV
;
A
#
# COMPACT_ATOMS: atom_id res chain seq x y z
N MET A 1 -4.27 28.06 -16.15
CA MET A 1 -3.26 28.97 -15.55
C MET A 1 -4.01 29.92 -14.62
N PRO A 2 -3.67 30.00 -13.33
CA PRO A 2 -2.53 29.40 -12.65
C PRO A 2 -2.90 28.01 -12.12
N ALA A 3 -2.00 27.05 -12.21
CA ALA A 3 -2.15 25.75 -11.55
C ALA A 3 -0.73 25.32 -11.18
N ASP A 4 -0.17 26.00 -10.19
CA ASP A 4 1.17 25.72 -9.72
C ASP A 4 1.19 24.33 -9.09
N GLY A 5 1.87 23.41 -9.78
CA GLY A 5 2.24 22.12 -9.25
C GLY A 5 3.09 22.31 -8.00
N SER A 6 2.44 22.29 -6.84
CA SER A 6 3.12 22.28 -5.55
C SER A 6 4.02 21.05 -5.48
N VAL A 7 5.29 21.28 -5.82
CA VAL A 7 6.42 20.44 -5.46
C VAL A 7 6.37 20.31 -3.95
N ALA A 8 6.40 19.08 -3.44
CA ALA A 8 6.49 18.81 -2.01
C ALA A 8 7.64 19.64 -1.43
N ARG A 9 7.32 20.61 -0.57
CA ARG A 9 8.35 21.39 0.11
C ARG A 9 8.87 20.52 1.24
N MET A 10 10.06 19.98 1.04
CA MET A 10 10.82 19.32 2.10
C MET A 10 11.23 20.42 3.10
N ASN A 11 10.46 20.57 4.17
CA ASN A 11 10.85 21.42 5.29
C ASN A 11 11.70 20.57 6.24
N ASP A 12 12.94 20.35 5.85
CA ASP A 12 13.93 19.49 6.53
C ASP A 12 14.34 20.00 7.93
N HIS A 13 13.78 21.14 8.35
CA HIS A 13 14.11 21.80 9.62
C HIS A 13 13.32 21.32 10.83
N ASP A 14 12.10 20.80 10.64
CA ASP A 14 11.22 20.42 11.77
C ASP A 14 10.91 18.90 11.82
N GLY A 15 11.49 18.10 10.91
CA GLY A 15 11.21 16.67 10.82
C GLY A 15 9.78 16.37 10.35
N VAL A 16 9.16 17.26 9.57
CA VAL A 16 7.79 17.10 9.07
C VAL A 16 7.77 17.08 7.54
N TYR A 17 7.22 16.00 6.99
CA TYR A 17 6.92 15.89 5.56
C TYR A 17 5.41 16.00 5.34
N THR A 18 5.01 16.76 4.33
CA THR A 18 3.61 16.83 3.87
C THR A 18 3.55 16.59 2.37
N GLY A 19 2.49 15.91 1.92
CA GLY A 19 2.34 15.54 0.52
C GLY A 19 0.95 15.01 0.22
N ASN A 20 0.77 14.52 -1.01
CA ASN A 20 -0.46 13.87 -1.42
C ASN A 20 -0.18 12.39 -1.67
N ALA A 21 -0.94 11.51 -1.00
CA ALA A 21 -0.70 10.08 -1.08
C ALA A 21 -0.71 9.55 -2.53
N GLY A 22 -1.66 9.97 -3.36
CA GLY A 22 -1.74 9.54 -4.76
C GLY A 22 -0.55 10.00 -5.60
N LYS A 23 -0.09 11.24 -5.41
CA LYS A 23 1.08 11.78 -6.14
C LYS A 23 2.38 11.12 -5.67
N ASP A 24 2.59 11.03 -4.36
CA ASP A 24 3.85 10.57 -3.79
C ASP A 24 4.01 9.06 -3.93
N ALA A 25 2.93 8.30 -3.71
CA ALA A 25 2.95 6.85 -3.85
C ALA A 25 3.23 6.41 -5.29
N ALA A 26 2.75 7.16 -6.29
CA ALA A 26 2.99 6.86 -7.71
C ALA A 26 4.49 6.87 -8.07
N LEU A 27 5.31 7.63 -7.34
CA LEU A 27 6.76 7.67 -7.54
C LEU A 27 7.45 6.36 -7.10
N ASP A 28 6.81 5.59 -6.19
CA ASP A 28 7.38 4.40 -5.58
C ASP A 28 6.43 3.18 -5.64
N ARG A 29 5.77 2.97 -6.79
CA ARG A 29 4.89 1.80 -7.03
C ARG A 29 3.79 1.62 -5.97
N GLY A 30 3.30 2.72 -5.44
CA GLY A 30 2.27 2.79 -4.40
C GLY A 30 2.81 3.03 -2.98
N TRP A 31 4.12 3.01 -2.74
CA TRP A 31 4.65 3.07 -1.37
C TRP A 31 4.90 4.49 -0.83
N LEU A 32 4.31 4.79 0.33
CA LEU A 32 4.45 6.08 1.01
C LEU A 32 5.63 6.10 1.99
N LEU A 33 5.84 5.03 2.76
CA LEU A 33 6.90 4.95 3.77
C LEU A 33 7.34 3.50 4.00
N GLY A 34 8.58 3.33 4.47
CA GLY A 34 9.22 2.03 4.70
C GLY A 34 10.75 2.12 4.64
N HIS A 35 11.43 0.98 4.80
CA HIS A 35 12.89 0.89 4.95
C HIS A 35 13.64 1.25 3.65
N PHE A 36 12.91 1.29 2.53
CA PHE A 36 13.41 1.57 1.20
C PHE A 36 13.45 3.08 0.88
N LYS A 37 12.97 3.96 1.76
CA LYS A 37 13.19 5.40 1.62
C LYS A 37 14.64 5.76 1.99
N ASP A 38 15.11 6.92 1.57
CA ASP A 38 16.46 7.39 1.93
C ASP A 38 16.58 7.64 3.43
N ALA A 39 17.75 7.39 4.03
CA ALA A 39 17.94 7.49 5.48
C ALA A 39 17.71 8.91 6.07
N GLY A 40 17.75 9.95 5.24
CA GLY A 40 17.42 11.33 5.63
C GLY A 40 15.94 11.69 5.48
N ASP A 41 15.14 10.85 4.82
CA ASP A 41 13.71 11.06 4.66
C ASP A 41 12.97 10.60 5.92
N VAL A 42 12.12 11.44 6.51
CA VAL A 42 11.30 11.08 7.68
C VAL A 42 10.36 9.89 7.43
N ARG A 43 10.11 9.55 6.15
CA ARG A 43 9.34 8.38 5.73
C ARG A 43 10.16 7.08 5.76
N HIS A 44 11.46 7.15 6.05
CA HIS A 44 12.30 5.97 6.28
C HIS A 44 11.98 5.32 7.62
N THR A 45 11.64 4.04 7.62
CA THR A 45 11.39 3.29 8.86
C THR A 45 11.51 1.78 8.68
N GLU A 46 12.05 1.09 9.68
CA GLU A 46 12.06 -0.37 9.78
C GLU A 46 10.84 -0.94 10.53
N ALA A 47 9.98 -0.09 11.07
CA ALA A 47 8.82 -0.51 11.85
C ALA A 47 7.64 -0.92 10.95
N VAL A 48 7.28 -0.07 9.99
CA VAL A 48 6.06 -0.21 9.18
C VAL A 48 6.28 0.18 7.72
N GLU A 49 5.57 -0.45 6.81
CA GLU A 49 5.49 -0.05 5.41
C GLU A 49 4.04 0.38 5.14
N ILE A 50 3.84 1.51 4.47
CA ILE A 50 2.50 1.97 4.08
C ILE A 50 2.42 2.14 2.57
N LYS A 51 1.40 1.53 1.97
CA LYS A 51 1.07 1.62 0.55
C LYS A 51 -0.27 2.30 0.35
N TRP A 52 -0.32 3.23 -0.59
CA TRP A 52 -1.55 3.77 -1.17
C TRP A 52 -1.79 3.07 -2.53
N GLY A 53 -2.80 2.20 -2.58
CA GLY A 53 -3.18 1.47 -3.78
C GLY A 53 -4.36 2.11 -4.48
N VAL A 54 -4.22 2.39 -5.78
CA VAL A 54 -5.32 2.83 -6.66
C VAL A 54 -5.45 1.77 -7.75
N HIS A 55 -6.63 1.14 -7.82
CA HIS A 55 -6.87 -0.02 -8.65
C HIS A 55 -8.13 0.20 -9.50
N PRO A 56 -8.06 0.19 -10.84
CA PRO A 56 -9.26 0.22 -11.67
C PRO A 56 -10.06 -1.09 -11.52
N ARG A 57 -11.35 -1.05 -11.86
CA ARG A 57 -12.19 -2.24 -11.91
C ARG A 57 -11.52 -3.35 -12.72
N GLY A 58 -11.49 -4.56 -12.16
CA GLY A 58 -10.94 -5.75 -12.78
C GLY A 58 -9.43 -5.89 -12.59
N ASP A 59 -8.74 -4.88 -12.03
CA ASP A 59 -7.34 -5.03 -11.64
C ASP A 59 -7.22 -6.12 -10.57
N GLU A 60 -6.22 -6.97 -10.71
CA GLU A 60 -5.99 -8.07 -9.79
C GLU A 60 -4.51 -8.39 -9.65
N ARG A 61 -4.18 -9.00 -8.50
CA ARG A 61 -2.87 -9.63 -8.35
C ARG A 61 -2.91 -11.06 -8.84
N ALA A 62 -2.54 -11.26 -10.11
CA ALA A 62 -2.49 -12.58 -10.73
C ALA A 62 -1.67 -13.61 -9.93
N LEU A 63 -0.52 -13.18 -9.39
CA LEU A 63 0.34 -14.04 -8.56
C LEU A 63 0.05 -13.85 -7.07
N TRP A 64 -0.23 -14.97 -6.41
CA TRP A 64 -0.34 -15.00 -4.96
C TRP A 64 0.96 -14.58 -4.29
N VAL A 65 0.85 -13.72 -3.29
CA VAL A 65 1.90 -13.52 -2.30
C VAL A 65 2.01 -14.80 -1.48
N ARG A 66 3.24 -15.30 -1.33
CA ARG A 66 3.57 -16.57 -0.67
C ARG A 66 4.56 -16.38 0.47
N GLY A 67 4.21 -16.85 1.67
CA GLY A 67 5.14 -16.90 2.80
C GLY A 67 5.68 -15.53 3.25
N ASP A 68 4.90 -14.45 3.10
CA ASP A 68 5.34 -13.12 3.53
C ASP A 68 5.64 -13.13 5.04
N ARG A 69 6.79 -12.60 5.43
CA ARG A 69 7.25 -12.56 6.83
C ARG A 69 6.62 -11.42 7.62
N ARG A 70 5.80 -10.59 6.97
CA ARG A 70 5.11 -9.44 7.55
C ARG A 70 3.66 -9.80 7.90
N THR A 71 3.16 -9.19 8.96
CA THR A 71 1.72 -9.03 9.17
C THR A 71 1.24 -7.90 8.27
N ALA A 72 0.02 -7.98 7.75
CA ALA A 72 -0.56 -6.95 6.91
C ALA A 72 -1.97 -6.58 7.35
N LEU A 73 -2.29 -5.29 7.20
CA LEU A 73 -3.60 -4.68 7.31
C LEU A 73 -3.92 -4.04 5.95
N LEU A 74 -5.11 -4.27 5.42
CA LEU A 74 -5.65 -3.56 4.27
C LEU A 74 -6.98 -2.92 4.65
N VAL A 75 -7.11 -1.62 4.42
CA VAL A 75 -8.32 -0.84 4.67
C VAL A 75 -8.86 -0.31 3.34
N LEU A 76 -10.16 -0.47 3.11
CA LEU A 76 -10.87 0.12 1.99
C LEU A 76 -11.15 1.60 2.25
N ILE A 77 -10.61 2.48 1.41
CA ILE A 77 -10.89 3.92 1.46
C ILE A 77 -12.12 4.25 0.60
N SER A 78 -12.21 3.64 -0.59
CA SER A 78 -13.35 3.77 -1.50
C SER A 78 -13.39 2.62 -2.48
N GLY A 79 -14.58 2.32 -3.02
CA GLY A 79 -14.79 1.31 -4.05
C GLY A 79 -15.23 -0.02 -3.46
N ARG A 80 -14.77 -1.12 -4.06
CA ARG A 80 -15.16 -2.49 -3.69
C ARG A 80 -14.03 -3.45 -4.01
N PHE A 81 -13.49 -4.06 -2.97
CA PHE A 81 -12.22 -4.78 -3.08
C PHE A 81 -12.31 -6.14 -2.40
N ARG A 82 -11.78 -7.17 -3.04
CA ARG A 82 -11.83 -8.54 -2.53
C ARG A 82 -10.42 -9.04 -2.27
N VAL A 83 -10.16 -9.45 -1.03
CA VAL A 83 -8.94 -10.15 -0.65
C VAL A 83 -9.20 -11.65 -0.73
N ARG A 84 -8.36 -12.37 -1.47
CA ARG A 84 -8.39 -13.84 -1.58
C ARG A 84 -7.39 -14.41 -0.59
N LEU A 85 -7.85 -15.29 0.29
CA LEU A 85 -7.06 -15.98 1.30
C LEU A 85 -7.21 -17.51 1.11
N PRO A 86 -6.35 -18.34 1.71
CA PRO A 86 -6.50 -19.78 1.65
C PRO A 86 -7.86 -20.21 2.21
N GLY A 87 -8.67 -20.84 1.36
CA GLY A 87 -9.98 -21.38 1.73
C GLY A 87 -11.12 -20.36 1.88
N ARG A 88 -10.88 -19.05 1.69
CA ARG A 88 -11.96 -18.04 1.74
C ARG A 88 -11.59 -16.73 1.05
N ASP A 89 -12.63 -16.01 0.68
CA ASP A 89 -12.52 -14.62 0.25
C ASP A 89 -13.09 -13.68 1.32
N VAL A 90 -12.52 -12.49 1.40
CA VAL A 90 -13.00 -11.39 2.24
C VAL A 90 -13.34 -10.23 1.31
N LEU A 91 -14.62 -9.89 1.25
CA LEU A 91 -15.10 -8.75 0.50
C LEU A 91 -15.13 -7.53 1.42
N LEU A 92 -14.54 -6.43 0.95
CA LEU A 92 -14.62 -5.11 1.53
C LEU A 92 -15.52 -4.28 0.60
N ALA A 93 -16.62 -3.75 1.12
CA ALA A 93 -17.65 -3.08 0.32
C ALA A 93 -18.14 -1.75 0.93
N GLU A 94 -17.86 -1.51 2.20
CA GLU A 94 -18.17 -0.26 2.89
C GLU A 94 -16.88 0.48 3.22
N GLN A 95 -16.90 1.82 3.13
CA GLN A 95 -15.73 2.63 3.48
C GLN A 95 -15.30 2.33 4.92
N GLY A 96 -14.02 2.02 5.09
CA GLY A 96 -13.45 1.64 6.39
C GLY A 96 -13.44 0.13 6.66
N ASP A 97 -14.06 -0.69 5.81
CA ASP A 97 -13.89 -2.15 5.85
C ASP A 97 -12.41 -2.51 5.78
N TYR A 98 -12.00 -3.49 6.57
CA TYR A 98 -10.60 -3.86 6.66
C TYR A 98 -10.39 -5.36 6.86
N ALA A 99 -9.22 -5.84 6.46
CA ALA A 99 -8.75 -7.19 6.70
C ALA A 99 -7.33 -7.14 7.29
N VAL A 100 -7.07 -8.00 8.28
CA VAL A 100 -5.74 -8.21 8.85
C VAL A 100 -5.37 -9.68 8.71
N TRP A 101 -4.17 -9.96 8.24
CA TRP A 101 -3.63 -11.33 8.21
C TRP A 101 -2.20 -11.38 8.72
N GLY A 102 -1.92 -12.49 9.42
CA GLY A 102 -0.63 -12.73 10.03
C GLY A 102 0.44 -13.16 9.02
N ARG A 103 1.66 -13.28 9.55
CA ARG A 103 2.82 -13.78 8.82
C ARG A 103 2.54 -15.16 8.21
N GLY A 104 3.02 -15.37 7.00
CA GLY A 104 2.91 -16.63 6.26
C GLY A 104 1.53 -16.88 5.65
N VAL A 105 0.55 -15.98 5.85
CA VAL A 105 -0.75 -16.11 5.18
C VAL A 105 -0.60 -15.65 3.73
N ASP A 106 -0.64 -16.62 2.82
CA ASP A 106 -0.69 -16.39 1.39
C ASP A 106 -1.92 -15.54 1.03
N HIS A 107 -1.81 -14.65 0.05
CA HIS A 107 -2.95 -13.83 -0.37
C HIS A 107 -2.84 -13.35 -1.82
N SER A 108 -4.00 -13.04 -2.40
CA SER A 108 -4.15 -12.31 -3.66
C SER A 108 -5.33 -11.34 -3.48
N TRP A 109 -5.64 -10.53 -4.49
CA TRP A 109 -6.76 -9.60 -4.45
C TRP A 109 -7.28 -9.29 -5.86
N VAL A 110 -8.51 -8.78 -5.91
CA VAL A 110 -9.13 -8.19 -7.10
C VAL A 110 -9.96 -6.97 -6.71
N ALA A 111 -9.92 -5.93 -7.54
CA ALA A 111 -10.79 -4.77 -7.44
C ALA A 111 -12.09 -5.04 -8.24
N GLU A 112 -13.23 -5.20 -7.55
CA GLU A 112 -14.53 -5.39 -8.22
C GLU A 112 -15.08 -4.08 -8.80
N GLU A 113 -14.60 -2.95 -8.29
CA GLU A 113 -14.84 -1.59 -8.77
C GLU A 113 -13.55 -0.77 -8.69
N ASP A 114 -13.54 0.42 -9.29
CA ASP A 114 -12.47 1.38 -9.09
C ASP A 114 -12.29 1.64 -7.59
N SER A 115 -11.14 1.26 -7.06
CA SER A 115 -10.92 1.14 -5.63
C SER A 115 -9.66 1.86 -5.18
N VAL A 116 -9.74 2.45 -4.00
CA VAL A 116 -8.59 3.00 -3.27
C VAL A 116 -8.46 2.25 -1.96
N VAL A 117 -7.28 1.71 -1.70
CA VAL A 117 -6.96 0.94 -0.50
C VAL A 117 -5.70 1.46 0.17
N LEU A 118 -5.68 1.43 1.50
CA LEU A 118 -4.48 1.66 2.29
C LEU A 118 -3.99 0.33 2.83
N THR A 119 -2.74 -0.05 2.50
CA THR A 119 -2.12 -1.26 3.06
C THR A 119 -1.01 -0.88 4.01
N VAL A 120 -1.01 -1.47 5.20
CA VAL A 120 0.07 -1.37 6.18
C VAL A 120 0.70 -2.74 6.36
N ARG A 121 2.03 -2.83 6.34
CA ARG A 121 2.76 -4.08 6.64
C ARG A 121 3.79 -3.87 7.73
N TRP A 122 4.04 -4.88 8.55
CA TRP A 122 5.09 -4.82 9.57
C TRP A 122 5.69 -6.21 9.89
N PRO A 123 7.00 -6.28 10.21
CA PRO A 123 7.96 -5.17 10.22
C PRO A 123 8.35 -4.71 8.80
N SER A 124 8.93 -3.51 8.68
CA SER A 124 9.49 -3.02 7.43
C SER A 124 10.91 -3.51 7.27
N VAL A 125 11.10 -4.58 6.51
CA VAL A 125 12.39 -5.26 6.36
C VAL A 125 12.71 -5.51 4.89
N PRO A 126 14.00 -5.53 4.49
CA PRO A 126 14.41 -5.97 3.17
C PRO A 126 14.03 -7.42 2.89
N GLY A 127 13.93 -7.79 1.60
CA GLY A 127 13.94 -9.20 1.19
C GLY A 127 12.60 -9.84 0.82
N TYR A 128 11.58 -9.06 0.47
CA TYR A 128 10.42 -9.62 -0.23
C TYR A 128 9.78 -8.60 -1.18
N ALA A 129 10.17 -8.67 -2.45
CA ALA A 129 9.43 -8.08 -3.55
C ALA A 129 9.01 -9.25 -4.45
N VAL A 130 7.73 -9.61 -4.43
CA VAL A 130 7.19 -10.50 -5.47
C VAL A 130 7.21 -9.67 -6.76
N PRO A 131 7.81 -10.16 -7.85
CA PRO A 131 7.75 -9.48 -9.14
C PRO A 131 6.30 -9.14 -9.47
N ASP A 132 6.05 -7.94 -9.99
CA ASP A 132 4.77 -7.68 -10.63
C ASP A 132 4.64 -8.63 -11.81
N GLY A 133 3.50 -9.31 -11.93
CA GLY A 133 3.28 -10.31 -12.97
C GLY A 133 3.53 -9.72 -14.36
N VAL A 134 4.24 -10.47 -15.20
CA VAL A 134 4.50 -10.15 -16.61
C VAL A 134 3.19 -10.15 -17.40
#